data_AF-A0A066W2P5-F1
#
_entry.id   AF-A0A066W2P5-F1
#
_cell.length_a   1.000
_cell.length_b   1.000
_cell.length_c   1.000
_cell.angle_alpha   90.00
_cell.angle_beta   90.00
_cell.angle_gamma   90.00
#
_symmetry.space_group_name_H-M   'P 1'
#
loop_
_entity.id
_entity.type
_entity.pdbx_description
1 polymer ?
#
loop_
_entity_poly.entity_id
_entity_poly.type
_entity_poly.pdbx_seq_one_letter_code
_entity_poly.pdbx_strand_id
1 'polypeptide(L)'
;MADDATREAGAVWAPFADTLYPPPPSIYTKYTRRNLALLQDLREKIAKDLRSSQLSSADEVSAASARDVWLRLDPPARIKRQNALLKSAKHKSKKPSGEDGDEKMTFTADSTQNLEARTDEEQGQASTAAAYDDDGDGVDDDEDPLPDFDLQLELQPPRLDWIEEEGDYFCFSERWPIHERLLPLSAHPGMIQLYPEGSIDRKATLHTLLRTLLATYFKLITILQSPPRDYLASVPDPHAPPSQIWKSEMLDLSAFIRTTTINMQHLLNEMRPAQAVEGLRELMKEQLERRRQETSAIRSKCTEVHANIAAMRVALSSEEPVATGAITSK
;
A
#
# COMPACT_ATOMS: atom_id res chain seq x y z
N MET A 1 58.32 -20.75 -38.60
CA MET A 1 57.78 -20.33 -39.91
C MET A 1 56.30 -20.67 -39.86
N ALA A 2 55.45 -19.64 -39.70
CA ALA A 2 53.98 -19.60 -39.67
C ALA A 2 53.28 -20.49 -38.60
N ASP A 3 52.68 -19.93 -37.55
CA ASP A 3 51.35 -19.28 -37.46
C ASP A 3 50.22 -20.30 -37.30
N ASP A 4 49.47 -20.27 -36.19
CA ASP A 4 48.07 -19.77 -36.16
C ASP A 4 47.46 -19.90 -34.76
N ALA A 5 46.58 -18.94 -34.45
CA ALA A 5 46.01 -18.63 -33.15
C ALA A 5 44.66 -19.32 -32.92
N THR A 6 44.41 -19.74 -31.68
CA THR A 6 43.04 -19.81 -31.14
C THR A 6 43.02 -19.22 -29.74
N ARG A 7 42.52 -17.98 -29.65
CA ARG A 7 42.16 -17.28 -28.41
C ARG A 7 40.83 -17.86 -27.94
N GLU A 8 40.84 -18.64 -26.86
CA GLU A 8 39.63 -18.86 -26.07
C GLU A 8 39.31 -17.58 -25.28
N ALA A 9 38.16 -16.98 -25.60
CA ALA A 9 37.63 -15.81 -24.92
C ALA A 9 37.11 -16.23 -23.53
N GLY A 10 37.91 -15.95 -22.51
CA GLY A 10 37.58 -16.19 -21.11
C GLY A 10 36.33 -15.42 -20.67
N ALA A 11 35.47 -16.12 -19.92
CA ALA A 11 34.44 -15.52 -19.09
C ALA A 11 35.11 -14.55 -18.11
N VAL A 12 34.98 -13.25 -18.37
CA VAL A 12 35.46 -12.20 -17.48
C VAL A 12 34.54 -12.16 -16.27
N TRP A 13 34.96 -12.81 -15.20
CA TRP A 13 34.41 -12.61 -13.87
C TRP A 13 34.63 -11.13 -13.53
N ALA A 14 33.55 -10.35 -13.45
CA ALA A 14 33.64 -8.94 -13.10
C ALA A 14 34.37 -8.80 -11.75
N PRO A 15 35.36 -7.90 -11.63
CA PRO A 15 36.07 -7.71 -10.37
C PRO A 15 35.06 -7.20 -9.35
N PHE A 16 34.91 -7.93 -8.25
CA PHE A 16 34.19 -7.46 -7.07
C PHE A 16 34.92 -6.19 -6.61
N ALA A 17 34.34 -5.03 -6.90
CA ALA A 17 34.83 -3.78 -6.35
C ALA A 17 34.75 -3.87 -4.82
N ASP A 18 35.84 -3.46 -4.15
CA ASP A 18 35.96 -3.26 -2.70
C ASP A 18 35.01 -2.15 -2.22
N THR A 19 33.71 -2.37 -2.33
CA THR A 19 32.68 -1.51 -1.76
C THR A 19 31.90 -2.32 -0.75
N LEU A 20 31.78 -1.79 0.48
CA LEU A 20 30.96 -2.36 1.57
C LEU A 20 29.48 -2.57 1.19
N TYR A 21 29.06 -2.03 0.04
CA TYR A 21 27.72 -2.12 -0.49
C TYR A 21 27.69 -2.96 -1.76
N PRO A 22 26.73 -3.89 -1.89
CA PRO A 22 26.54 -4.64 -3.13
C PRO A 22 26.11 -3.68 -4.25
N PRO A 23 26.50 -3.96 -5.51
CA PRO A 23 25.98 -3.22 -6.64
C PRO A 23 24.46 -3.43 -6.75
N PRO A 24 23.72 -2.46 -7.32
CA PRO A 24 22.29 -2.61 -7.54
C PRO A 24 21.99 -3.83 -8.43
N PRO A 25 20.80 -4.44 -8.31
CA PRO A 25 20.40 -5.55 -9.14
C PRO A 25 20.52 -5.23 -10.63
N SER A 26 21.01 -6.18 -11.43
CA SER A 26 21.24 -6.01 -12.88
C SER A 26 19.98 -5.63 -13.66
N ILE A 27 18.78 -5.96 -13.13
CA ILE A 27 17.48 -5.62 -13.69
C ILE A 27 17.31 -4.09 -13.82
N TYR A 28 17.95 -3.29 -12.96
CA TYR A 28 17.85 -1.83 -13.00
C TYR A 28 18.26 -1.23 -14.36
N THR A 29 19.23 -1.84 -15.04
CA THR A 29 19.67 -1.40 -16.39
C THR A 29 18.55 -1.45 -17.43
N LYS A 30 17.52 -2.26 -17.20
CA LYS A 30 16.37 -2.43 -18.08
C LYS A 30 15.29 -1.38 -17.86
N TYR A 31 15.33 -0.65 -16.74
CA TYR A 31 14.40 0.45 -16.41
C TYR A 31 14.77 1.75 -17.12
N THR A 32 14.83 1.73 -18.46
CA THR A 32 15.03 2.94 -19.26
C THR A 32 13.68 3.62 -19.56
N ARG A 33 13.70 4.94 -19.80
CA ARG A 33 12.47 5.70 -20.17
C ARG A 33 11.76 5.09 -21.38
N ARG A 34 12.55 4.63 -22.37
CA ARG A 34 12.05 3.91 -23.56
C ARG A 34 11.36 2.61 -23.20
N ASN A 35 11.97 1.76 -22.37
CA ASN A 35 11.39 0.46 -22.01
C ASN A 35 10.12 0.61 -21.19
N LEU A 36 10.04 1.65 -20.34
CA LEU A 36 8.83 1.99 -19.60
C LEU A 36 7.70 2.43 -20.52
N ALA A 37 7.98 3.25 -21.54
CA ALA A 37 7.01 3.65 -22.55
C ALA A 37 6.50 2.43 -23.36
N LEU A 38 7.41 1.57 -23.83
CA LEU A 38 7.05 0.33 -24.54
C LEU A 38 6.22 -0.63 -23.67
N LEU A 39 6.51 -0.69 -22.37
CA LEU A 39 5.74 -1.48 -21.42
C LEU A 39 4.32 -0.93 -21.24
N GLN A 40 4.14 0.39 -21.20
CA GLN A 40 2.81 1.01 -21.15
C GLN A 40 1.99 0.63 -22.40
N ASP A 41 2.58 0.78 -23.59
CA ASP A 41 1.96 0.41 -24.86
C ASP A 41 1.57 -1.07 -24.91
N LEU A 42 2.46 -1.95 -24.44
CA LEU A 42 2.20 -3.39 -24.35
C LEU A 42 1.04 -3.70 -23.42
N ARG A 43 0.99 -3.06 -22.25
CA ARG A 43 -0.09 -3.29 -21.26
C ARG A 43 -1.44 -2.87 -21.81
N GLU A 44 -1.51 -1.71 -22.47
CA GLU A 44 -2.74 -1.27 -23.12
C GLU A 44 -3.25 -2.25 -24.16
N LYS A 45 -2.34 -2.79 -24.98
CA LYS A 45 -2.69 -3.75 -26.03
C LYS A 45 -3.12 -5.10 -25.50
N ILE A 46 -2.40 -5.61 -24.52
CA ILE A 46 -2.78 -6.86 -23.87
C ILE A 46 -4.14 -6.72 -23.20
N ALA A 47 -4.45 -5.56 -22.60
CA ALA A 47 -5.78 -5.26 -22.09
C ALA A 47 -6.85 -5.20 -23.20
N LYS A 48 -6.53 -4.60 -24.37
CA LYS A 48 -7.43 -4.54 -25.54
C LYS A 48 -7.68 -5.92 -26.16
N ASP A 49 -6.65 -6.75 -26.28
CA ASP A 49 -6.74 -8.14 -26.76
C ASP A 49 -7.59 -9.00 -25.80
N LEU A 50 -7.41 -8.85 -24.50
CA LEU A 50 -8.23 -9.53 -23.49
C LEU A 50 -9.71 -9.14 -23.60
N ARG A 51 -9.99 -7.83 -23.71
CA ARG A 51 -11.35 -7.30 -23.86
C ARG A 51 -12.03 -7.76 -25.15
N SER A 52 -11.29 -7.83 -26.25
CA SER A 52 -11.83 -8.32 -27.54
C SER A 52 -12.04 -9.83 -27.56
N SER A 53 -11.21 -10.59 -26.82
CA SER A 53 -11.38 -12.04 -26.65
C SER A 53 -12.57 -12.42 -25.75
N GLN A 54 -13.08 -11.51 -24.91
CA GLN A 54 -14.10 -11.79 -23.89
C GLN A 54 -15.48 -11.17 -24.17
N LEU A 55 -15.87 -11.02 -25.43
CA LEU A 55 -17.23 -10.66 -25.80
C LEU A 55 -18.29 -11.76 -25.46
N SER A 56 -18.00 -12.71 -24.57
CA SER A 56 -18.90 -13.81 -24.20
C SER A 56 -19.06 -14.15 -22.71
N SER A 57 -18.43 -13.46 -21.75
CA SER A 57 -18.75 -13.66 -20.32
C SER A 57 -18.24 -12.51 -19.46
N ALA A 58 -19.17 -11.83 -18.77
CA ALA A 58 -18.96 -10.61 -18.00
C ALA A 58 -18.38 -10.85 -16.60
N ASP A 59 -17.18 -11.44 -16.51
CA ASP A 59 -16.42 -11.51 -15.25
C ASP A 59 -15.15 -10.68 -15.35
N GLU A 60 -14.91 -9.87 -14.31
CA GLU A 60 -13.80 -8.94 -14.17
C GLU A 60 -12.45 -9.64 -14.35
N VAL A 61 -11.70 -9.28 -15.40
CA VAL A 61 -10.34 -9.81 -15.56
C VAL A 61 -9.39 -9.01 -14.72
N SER A 62 -9.05 -9.56 -13.56
CA SER A 62 -7.92 -9.10 -12.77
C SER A 62 -6.64 -9.16 -13.61
N ALA A 63 -5.77 -8.15 -13.47
CA ALA A 63 -4.46 -8.09 -14.12
C ALA A 63 -3.59 -9.35 -13.85
N ALA A 64 -3.85 -10.07 -12.75
CA ALA A 64 -3.25 -11.36 -12.44
C ALA A 64 -3.54 -12.42 -13.51
N SER A 65 -4.78 -12.48 -14.03
CA SER A 65 -5.18 -13.44 -15.07
C SER A 65 -4.47 -13.19 -16.41
N ALA A 66 -4.30 -11.91 -16.79
CA ALA A 66 -3.56 -11.54 -18.00
C ALA A 66 -2.07 -11.94 -17.91
N ARG A 67 -1.47 -11.76 -16.74
CA ARG A 67 -0.09 -12.16 -16.45
C ARG A 67 0.06 -13.69 -16.46
N ASP A 68 -0.89 -14.42 -15.89
CA ASP A 68 -0.87 -15.89 -15.90
C ASP A 68 -1.01 -16.46 -17.31
N VAL A 69 -1.89 -15.88 -18.14
CA VAL A 69 -1.99 -16.23 -19.55
C VAL A 69 -0.67 -15.98 -20.26
N TRP A 70 0.01 -14.86 -19.98
CA TRP A 70 1.32 -14.52 -20.56
C TRP A 70 2.42 -15.48 -20.12
N LEU A 71 2.50 -15.81 -18.83
CA LEU A 71 3.53 -16.70 -18.25
C LEU A 71 3.40 -18.15 -18.72
N ARG A 72 2.21 -18.60 -19.12
CA ARG A 72 1.98 -19.93 -19.71
C ARG A 72 2.61 -20.10 -21.10
N LEU A 73 2.92 -19.01 -21.81
CA LEU A 73 3.64 -19.10 -23.08
C LEU A 73 5.14 -19.37 -22.83
N ASP A 74 5.72 -20.17 -23.72
CA ASP A 74 7.15 -20.44 -23.78
C ASP A 74 7.97 -19.13 -23.92
N PRO A 75 9.14 -18.97 -23.27
CA PRO A 75 9.91 -17.72 -23.30
C PRO A 75 10.15 -17.11 -24.70
N PRO A 76 10.55 -17.88 -25.74
CA PRO A 76 10.69 -17.31 -27.09
C PRO A 76 9.35 -16.91 -27.72
N ALA A 77 8.26 -17.61 -27.37
CA ALA A 77 6.92 -17.26 -27.83
C ALA A 77 6.42 -15.96 -27.20
N ARG A 78 6.79 -15.66 -25.94
CA ARG A 78 6.49 -14.38 -25.26
C ARG A 78 7.13 -13.20 -25.98
N ILE A 79 8.43 -13.30 -26.27
CA ILE A 79 9.18 -12.25 -26.98
C ILE A 79 8.62 -12.05 -28.39
N LYS A 80 8.30 -13.13 -29.11
CA LYS A 80 7.68 -13.05 -30.45
C LYS A 80 6.32 -12.34 -30.40
N ARG A 81 5.47 -12.67 -29.42
CA ARG A 81 4.18 -12.02 -29.22
C ARG A 81 4.33 -10.55 -28.83
N GLN A 82 5.25 -10.25 -27.92
CA GLN A 82 5.60 -8.89 -27.50
C GLN A 82 6.01 -8.04 -28.72
N ASN A 83 6.94 -8.54 -29.51
CA ASN A 83 7.46 -7.82 -30.67
C ASN A 83 6.39 -7.65 -31.76
N ALA A 84 5.48 -8.62 -31.93
CA ALA A 84 4.32 -8.45 -32.81
C ALA A 84 3.36 -7.35 -32.31
N LEU A 85 3.10 -7.28 -31.01
CA LEU A 85 2.26 -6.25 -30.38
C LEU A 85 2.91 -4.87 -30.45
N LEU A 86 4.22 -4.75 -30.25
CA LEU A 86 4.95 -3.50 -30.38
C LEU A 86 5.04 -3.04 -31.85
N LYS A 87 5.33 -3.95 -32.79
CA LYS A 87 5.36 -3.62 -34.23
C LYS A 87 4.01 -3.12 -34.72
N SER A 88 2.90 -3.76 -34.33
CA SER A 88 1.56 -3.26 -34.64
C SER A 88 1.23 -1.92 -33.97
N ALA A 89 2.01 -1.45 -33.00
CA ALA A 89 1.82 -0.14 -32.35
C ALA A 89 2.44 0.96 -33.22
N LYS A 90 3.70 0.76 -33.61
CA LYS A 90 4.45 1.65 -34.50
C LYS A 90 3.78 1.83 -35.87
N HIS A 91 3.19 0.77 -36.44
CA HIS A 91 2.53 0.85 -37.75
C HIS A 91 1.19 1.60 -37.71
N LYS A 92 0.57 1.76 -36.54
CA LYS A 92 -0.70 2.48 -36.39
C LYS A 92 -0.49 3.99 -36.22
N SER A 93 0.68 4.42 -35.72
CA SER A 93 1.07 5.84 -35.67
C SER A 93 1.62 6.38 -37.00
N LYS A 94 2.19 5.53 -37.87
CA LYS A 94 2.77 5.92 -39.17
C LYS A 94 1.78 5.97 -40.35
N LYS A 95 0.46 6.00 -40.11
CA LYS A 95 -0.56 6.19 -41.17
C LYS A 95 -0.94 7.68 -41.28
N PRO A 96 -0.44 8.44 -42.27
CA PRO A 96 -0.91 9.79 -42.53
C PRO A 96 -2.26 9.74 -43.24
N SER A 97 -3.29 10.35 -42.66
CA SER A 97 -4.50 10.73 -43.38
C SER A 97 -4.32 12.16 -43.92
N GLY A 98 -3.90 12.29 -45.17
CA GLY A 98 -4.26 13.42 -46.04
C GLY A 98 -5.46 12.99 -46.91
N GLU A 99 -6.37 13.83 -47.39
CA GLU A 99 -6.50 15.28 -47.48
C GLU A 99 -8.01 15.60 -47.52
N ASP A 100 -8.42 16.74 -46.94
CA ASP A 100 -9.24 17.78 -47.61
C ASP A 100 -9.94 18.68 -46.58
N GLY A 101 -9.79 20.00 -46.73
CA GLY A 101 -10.66 20.98 -46.09
C GLY A 101 -9.93 22.16 -45.45
N ASP A 102 -9.50 23.10 -46.28
CA ASP A 102 -9.26 24.50 -45.94
C ASP A 102 -10.41 25.06 -45.08
N GLU A 103 -10.12 25.59 -43.88
CA GLU A 103 -10.89 26.70 -43.31
C GLU A 103 -10.10 27.40 -42.19
N LYS A 104 -9.87 28.71 -42.40
CA LYS A 104 -9.34 29.67 -41.43
C LYS A 104 -10.12 29.63 -40.11
N MET A 105 -9.45 29.91 -38.99
CA MET A 105 -9.81 31.01 -38.08
C MET A 105 -8.77 31.21 -36.97
N THR A 106 -8.71 32.45 -36.51
CA THR A 106 -7.68 33.17 -35.75
C THR A 106 -7.76 33.04 -34.21
N PHE A 107 -6.66 33.40 -33.53
CA PHE A 107 -6.56 34.05 -32.19
C PHE A 107 -6.93 33.16 -30.97
N THR A 108 -6.28 33.15 -29.79
CA THR A 108 -5.43 34.11 -29.09
C THR A 108 -4.71 33.40 -27.93
N ALA A 109 -3.53 33.87 -27.56
CA ALA A 109 -3.01 33.69 -26.20
C ALA A 109 -3.78 34.61 -25.23
N ASP A 110 -4.18 34.12 -24.07
CA ASP A 110 -3.76 34.61 -22.74
C ASP A 110 -4.62 33.98 -21.63
N SER A 111 -4.20 34.23 -20.38
CA SER A 111 -4.84 33.94 -19.09
C SER A 111 -4.32 32.69 -18.36
N THR A 112 -3.17 32.82 -17.69
CA THR A 112 -2.97 33.34 -16.31
C THR A 112 -3.28 32.29 -15.25
N GLN A 113 -2.25 31.74 -14.59
CA GLN A 113 -1.79 32.21 -13.26
C GLN A 113 -2.93 32.17 -12.23
N ASN A 114 -2.79 31.38 -11.15
CA ASN A 114 -2.25 31.93 -9.91
C ASN A 114 -2.10 30.90 -8.77
N LEU A 115 -1.30 31.33 -7.78
CA LEU A 115 -1.09 30.85 -6.39
C LEU A 115 0.12 29.93 -6.19
N GLU A 116 1.32 30.48 -6.05
CA GLU A 116 1.92 31.12 -4.84
C GLU A 116 2.31 30.07 -3.77
N ALA A 117 3.60 29.76 -3.65
CA ALA A 117 4.64 30.48 -2.89
C ALA A 117 4.70 30.06 -1.42
N ARG A 118 5.77 29.33 -1.06
CA ARG A 118 6.43 29.46 0.24
C ARG A 118 7.90 29.07 0.10
N THR A 119 8.74 30.09 0.22
CA THR A 119 10.17 30.02 0.45
C THR A 119 10.45 29.42 1.82
N ASP A 120 11.51 28.64 1.96
CA ASP A 120 12.51 28.81 3.01
C ASP A 120 13.85 28.24 2.53
N GLU A 121 14.90 29.01 2.82
CA GLU A 121 16.29 28.77 2.47
C GLU A 121 16.88 27.67 3.35
N GLU A 122 17.65 26.75 2.76
CA GLU A 122 18.75 26.10 3.48
C GLU A 122 19.88 25.73 2.50
N GLN A 123 21.01 26.40 2.66
CA GLN A 123 22.27 26.11 1.99
C GLN A 123 22.93 24.91 2.69
N GLY A 124 23.32 23.88 1.93
CA GLY A 124 24.07 22.76 2.49
C GLY A 124 24.45 21.69 1.48
N GLN A 125 25.55 21.92 0.76
CA GLN A 125 26.50 20.92 0.21
C GLN A 125 25.95 19.53 -0.19
N ALA A 126 25.79 19.31 -1.50
CA ALA A 126 25.88 17.98 -2.09
C ALA A 126 26.64 18.05 -3.43
N SER A 127 27.75 17.35 -3.43
CA SER A 127 28.77 17.20 -4.47
C SER A 127 28.28 16.46 -5.71
N THR A 128 28.63 17.02 -6.88
CA THR A 128 28.92 16.37 -8.16
C THR A 128 27.91 15.32 -8.66
N ALA A 129 26.77 15.78 -9.17
CA ALA A 129 25.99 15.04 -10.15
C ALA A 129 26.61 15.30 -11.54
N ALA A 130 27.14 14.24 -12.17
CA ALA A 130 27.57 14.28 -13.55
C ALA A 130 26.34 14.50 -14.44
N ALA A 131 26.20 15.71 -14.96
CA ALA A 131 25.31 16.02 -16.07
C ALA A 131 25.82 15.25 -17.30
N TYR A 132 25.05 14.27 -17.75
CA TYR A 132 25.11 13.83 -19.13
C TYR A 132 24.14 14.72 -19.91
N ASP A 133 24.71 15.75 -20.54
CA ASP A 133 24.09 16.43 -21.66
C ASP A 133 24.01 15.41 -22.81
N ASP A 134 22.79 15.02 -23.17
CA ASP A 134 22.51 14.23 -24.38
C ASP A 134 21.99 15.22 -25.42
N ASP A 135 22.92 15.83 -26.14
CA ASP A 135 22.67 16.60 -27.36
C ASP A 135 22.09 15.64 -28.41
N GLY A 136 20.78 15.72 -28.61
CA GLY A 136 20.05 15.00 -29.65
C GLY A 136 20.39 15.55 -31.04
N ASP A 137 21.52 15.10 -31.57
CA ASP A 137 21.85 15.13 -32.99
C ASP A 137 20.83 14.29 -33.78
N GLY A 138 20.41 14.81 -34.93
CA GLY A 138 19.45 14.15 -35.80
C GLY A 138 20.08 12.91 -36.42
N VAL A 139 19.54 11.73 -36.08
CA VAL A 139 19.93 10.46 -36.69
C VAL A 139 18.70 9.77 -37.26
N ASP A 140 18.92 9.26 -38.47
CA ASP A 140 17.98 8.76 -39.45
C ASP A 140 17.03 7.64 -38.99
N ASP A 141 15.92 7.58 -39.70
CA ASP A 141 14.70 6.81 -39.50
C ASP A 141 14.86 5.32 -39.89
N ASP A 142 15.84 4.61 -39.31
CA ASP A 142 16.10 3.17 -39.56
C ASP A 142 16.05 2.31 -38.28
N GLU A 143 14.97 1.53 -38.15
CA GLU A 143 14.85 0.29 -37.33
C GLU A 143 15.51 0.30 -35.94
N ASP A 144 15.02 1.16 -35.06
CA ASP A 144 15.23 1.06 -33.62
C ASP A 144 14.99 -0.39 -33.11
N PRO A 145 16.04 -1.14 -32.69
CA PRO A 145 15.90 -2.55 -32.37
C PRO A 145 14.94 -2.75 -31.21
N LEU A 146 14.02 -3.70 -31.38
CA LEU A 146 13.08 -4.09 -30.34
C LEU A 146 13.84 -4.81 -29.23
N PRO A 147 13.39 -4.72 -27.96
CA PRO A 147 14.05 -5.42 -26.87
C PRO A 147 14.05 -6.94 -27.07
N ASP A 148 15.21 -7.57 -26.88
CA ASP A 148 15.41 -9.02 -26.94
C ASP A 148 14.96 -9.74 -25.65
N PHE A 149 14.45 -9.00 -24.68
CA PHE A 149 14.00 -9.52 -23.39
C PHE A 149 12.50 -9.29 -23.17
N ASP A 150 11.93 -10.09 -22.27
CA ASP A 150 10.51 -10.02 -21.92
C ASP A 150 10.24 -8.82 -21.01
N LEU A 151 9.76 -7.73 -21.61
CA LEU A 151 9.41 -6.49 -20.92
C LEU A 151 8.34 -6.73 -19.85
N GLN A 152 7.43 -7.69 -20.06
CA GLN A 152 6.38 -7.97 -19.10
C GLN A 152 6.88 -8.71 -17.87
N LEU A 153 7.78 -9.68 -18.04
CA LEU A 153 8.28 -10.46 -16.92
C LEU A 153 9.20 -9.64 -16.01
N GLU A 154 10.11 -8.87 -16.61
CA GLU A 154 11.25 -8.30 -15.88
C GLU A 154 10.99 -6.92 -15.28
N LEU A 155 10.08 -6.14 -15.87
CA LEU A 155 9.77 -4.77 -15.40
C LEU A 155 8.49 -4.72 -14.55
N GLN A 156 7.69 -5.79 -14.52
CA GLN A 156 6.51 -5.86 -13.67
C GLN A 156 6.89 -6.12 -12.21
N PRO A 157 6.11 -5.59 -11.25
CA PRO A 157 6.28 -5.94 -9.85
C PRO A 157 6.17 -7.46 -9.66
N PRO A 158 6.80 -8.04 -8.61
CA PRO A 158 6.65 -9.45 -8.29
C PRO A 158 5.18 -9.81 -8.02
N ARG A 159 4.86 -11.11 -8.07
CA ARG A 159 3.50 -11.59 -7.79
C ARG A 159 3.23 -11.52 -6.29
N LEU A 160 2.22 -10.76 -5.91
CA LEU A 160 1.75 -10.68 -4.52
C LEU A 160 0.83 -11.86 -4.16
N ASP A 161 0.17 -12.44 -5.16
CA ASP A 161 -0.76 -13.57 -4.98
C ASP A 161 -0.09 -14.78 -4.31
N TRP A 162 1.18 -15.07 -4.64
CA TRP A 162 1.94 -16.16 -4.02
C TRP A 162 2.14 -15.95 -2.52
N ILE A 163 2.28 -14.69 -2.12
CA ILE A 163 2.44 -14.34 -0.71
C ILE A 163 1.11 -14.59 0.01
N GLU A 164 -0.02 -14.15 -0.59
CA GLU A 164 -1.36 -14.41 -0.06
C GLU A 164 -1.70 -15.91 0.01
N GLU A 165 -1.26 -16.72 -0.96
CA GLU A 165 -1.43 -18.18 -1.00
C GLU A 165 -0.60 -18.90 0.09
N GLU A 166 0.65 -18.50 0.29
CA GLU A 166 1.52 -19.04 1.34
C GLU A 166 1.09 -18.58 2.74
N GLY A 167 0.45 -17.41 2.83
CA GLY A 167 -0.17 -16.87 4.04
C GLY A 167 0.81 -16.19 5.00
N ASP A 168 2.07 -16.08 4.60
CA ASP A 168 3.16 -15.50 5.37
C ASP A 168 4.28 -14.96 4.45
N TYR A 169 5.17 -14.17 5.01
CA TYR A 169 6.39 -13.73 4.34
C TYR A 169 7.58 -13.71 5.30
N PHE A 170 8.77 -13.93 4.76
CA PHE A 170 10.00 -13.85 5.55
C PHE A 170 10.56 -12.43 5.56
N CYS A 171 10.84 -11.92 6.76
CA CYS A 171 11.53 -10.66 6.97
C CYS A 171 12.59 -10.87 8.05
N PHE A 172 13.87 -10.61 7.72
CA PHE A 172 14.99 -10.73 8.67
C PHE A 172 15.00 -12.05 9.46
N SER A 173 14.90 -13.18 8.76
CA SER A 173 14.85 -14.54 9.34
C SER A 173 13.61 -14.86 10.20
N GLU A 174 12.66 -13.93 10.32
CA GLU A 174 11.38 -14.14 10.99
C GLU A 174 10.26 -14.34 9.97
N ARG A 175 9.32 -15.24 10.29
CA ARG A 175 8.13 -15.53 9.49
C ARG A 175 6.97 -14.66 9.97
N TRP A 176 6.46 -13.80 9.11
CA TRP A 176 5.38 -12.86 9.39
C TRP A 176 4.08 -13.32 8.73
N PRO A 177 3.01 -13.59 9.49
CA PRO A 177 1.73 -13.99 8.92
C PRO A 177 1.02 -12.78 8.29
N ILE A 178 0.38 -12.99 7.13
CA ILE A 178 -0.41 -11.94 6.45
C ILE A 178 -1.74 -11.72 7.16
N HIS A 179 -2.32 -12.80 7.67
CA HIS A 179 -3.54 -12.73 8.46
C HIS A 179 -3.18 -12.91 9.93
N GLU A 180 -3.27 -11.83 10.70
CA GLU A 180 -3.08 -11.85 12.14
C GLU A 180 -4.28 -12.53 12.81
N ARG A 181 -4.37 -13.85 12.67
CA ARG A 181 -5.34 -14.68 13.42
C ARG A 181 -4.68 -15.04 14.74
N LEU A 182 -5.22 -14.49 15.82
CA LEU A 182 -4.87 -14.92 17.17
C LEU A 182 -5.23 -16.40 17.31
N LEU A 183 -4.22 -17.26 17.34
CA LEU A 183 -4.40 -18.66 17.68
C LEU A 183 -4.96 -18.76 19.11
N PRO A 184 -5.84 -19.73 19.38
CA PRO A 184 -6.32 -19.97 20.73
C PRO A 184 -5.13 -20.27 21.64
N LEU A 185 -5.22 -19.85 22.90
CA LEU A 185 -4.10 -20.00 23.84
C LEU A 185 -3.79 -21.49 24.10
N SER A 186 -4.78 -22.37 23.98
CA SER A 186 -4.62 -23.84 24.05
C SER A 186 -3.75 -24.44 22.95
N ALA A 187 -3.58 -23.76 21.80
CA ALA A 187 -2.70 -24.22 20.73
C ALA A 187 -1.21 -23.91 20.98
N HIS A 188 -0.89 -23.04 21.94
CA HIS A 188 0.50 -22.70 22.25
C HIS A 188 1.07 -23.70 23.27
N PRO A 189 2.17 -24.41 22.93
CA PRO A 189 2.76 -25.39 23.83
C PRO A 189 3.19 -24.73 25.15
N GLY A 190 2.76 -25.32 26.27
CA GLY A 190 3.11 -24.84 27.62
C GLY A 190 2.27 -23.68 28.16
N MET A 191 1.24 -23.23 27.43
CA MET A 191 0.31 -22.21 27.91
C MET A 191 -0.97 -22.84 28.45
N ILE A 192 -1.43 -22.37 29.60
CA ILE A 192 -2.68 -22.81 30.23
C ILE A 192 -3.71 -21.73 30.02
N GLN A 193 -4.81 -22.08 29.36
CA GLN A 193 -5.96 -21.21 29.23
C GLN A 193 -6.79 -21.23 30.53
N LEU A 194 -7.00 -20.06 31.14
CA LEU A 194 -7.70 -19.92 32.42
C LEU A 194 -9.20 -19.62 32.29
N TYR A 195 -9.69 -19.41 31.08
CA TYR A 195 -11.08 -19.08 30.79
C TYR A 195 -11.70 -20.12 29.83
N PRO A 196 -13.02 -20.35 29.87
CA PRO A 196 -13.65 -21.38 29.04
C PRO A 196 -13.49 -21.10 27.55
N GLU A 197 -13.59 -22.11 26.70
CA GLU A 197 -13.60 -21.94 25.24
C GLU A 197 -15.05 -21.62 24.80
N GLY A 198 -15.31 -20.46 24.17
CA GLY A 198 -16.63 -20.13 23.61
C GLY A 198 -17.01 -18.64 23.58
N SER A 199 -18.30 -18.37 23.32
CA SER A 199 -18.89 -17.02 23.29
C SER A 199 -19.07 -16.48 24.71
N ILE A 200 -18.04 -15.83 25.23
CA ILE A 200 -18.01 -15.35 26.61
C ILE A 200 -18.01 -13.83 26.62
N ASP A 201 -18.60 -13.26 27.67
CA ASP A 201 -18.41 -11.84 27.97
C ASP A 201 -16.95 -11.60 28.38
N ARG A 202 -16.14 -11.17 27.40
CA ARG A 202 -14.71 -10.91 27.53
C ARG A 202 -14.40 -9.86 28.58
N LYS A 203 -15.31 -8.90 28.82
CA LYS A 203 -15.12 -7.87 29.83
C LYS A 203 -15.23 -8.46 31.24
N ALA A 204 -16.24 -9.29 31.47
CA ALA A 204 -16.44 -9.95 32.76
C ALA A 204 -15.30 -10.93 33.08
N THR A 205 -14.80 -11.68 32.10
CA THR A 205 -13.64 -12.57 32.30
C THR A 205 -12.36 -11.79 32.57
N LEU A 206 -12.11 -10.68 31.86
CA LEU A 206 -10.95 -9.83 32.13
C LEU A 206 -10.97 -9.27 33.55
N HIS A 207 -12.13 -8.83 34.04
CA HIS A 207 -12.28 -8.39 35.44
C HIS A 207 -12.07 -9.54 36.44
N THR A 208 -12.46 -10.76 36.09
CA THR A 208 -12.23 -11.93 36.94
C THR A 208 -10.74 -12.28 36.99
N LEU A 209 -10.06 -12.30 35.84
CA LEU A 209 -8.61 -12.51 35.76
C LEU A 209 -7.81 -11.42 36.48
N LEU A 210 -8.27 -10.17 36.43
CA LEU A 210 -7.66 -9.09 37.19
C LEU A 210 -7.78 -9.33 38.70
N ARG A 211 -8.94 -9.79 39.18
CA ARG A 211 -9.12 -10.14 40.60
C ARG A 211 -8.22 -11.29 41.01
N THR A 212 -8.07 -12.32 40.16
CA THR A 212 -7.16 -13.44 40.44
C THR A 212 -5.69 -12.99 40.43
N LEU A 213 -5.30 -12.11 39.50
CA LEU A 213 -3.96 -11.53 39.46
C LEU A 213 -3.64 -10.77 40.75
N LEU A 214 -4.53 -9.89 41.18
CA LEU A 214 -4.35 -9.12 42.41
C LEU A 214 -4.29 -10.02 43.64
N ALA A 215 -5.21 -11.00 43.76
CA ALA A 215 -5.22 -11.93 44.88
C ALA A 215 -3.93 -12.77 44.96
N THR A 216 -3.43 -13.24 43.82
CA THR A 216 -2.16 -14.00 43.77
C THR A 216 -0.93 -13.15 44.03
N TYR A 217 -0.94 -11.89 43.58
CA TYR A 217 0.12 -10.93 43.91
C TYR A 217 0.16 -10.60 45.41
N PHE A 218 -1.00 -10.36 46.04
CA PHE A 218 -1.05 -10.17 47.50
C PHE A 218 -0.55 -11.40 48.24
N LYS A 219 -0.96 -12.61 47.81
CA LYS A 219 -0.46 -13.86 48.39
C LYS A 219 1.07 -13.97 48.24
N LEU A 220 1.62 -13.63 47.09
CA LEU A 220 3.06 -13.61 46.86
C LEU A 220 3.78 -12.68 47.85
N ILE A 221 3.27 -11.45 48.05
CA ILE A 221 3.84 -10.50 49.02
C ILE A 221 3.79 -11.09 50.44
N THR A 222 2.68 -11.71 50.84
CA THR A 222 2.58 -12.32 52.18
C THR A 222 3.57 -13.45 52.38
N ILE A 223 3.85 -14.23 51.33
CA ILE A 223 4.84 -15.32 51.38
C ILE A 223 6.26 -14.76 51.42
N LEU A 224 6.56 -13.70 50.69
CA LEU A 224 7.87 -13.03 50.71
C LEU A 224 8.21 -12.44 52.09
N GLN A 225 7.21 -12.14 52.91
CA GLN A 225 7.39 -11.71 54.30
C GLN A 225 7.67 -12.88 55.26
N SER A 226 7.51 -14.11 54.81
CA SER A 226 7.75 -15.34 55.57
C SER A 226 8.99 -16.07 55.02
N PRO A 227 9.66 -16.93 55.80
CA PRO A 227 10.78 -17.71 55.28
C PRO A 227 10.33 -18.59 54.11
N PRO A 228 11.19 -18.79 53.09
CA PRO A 228 10.84 -19.57 51.90
C PRO A 228 10.40 -20.99 52.29
N ARG A 229 9.23 -21.38 51.80
CA ARG A 229 8.66 -22.71 51.99
C ARG A 229 8.89 -23.52 50.72
N ASP A 230 9.83 -24.44 50.80
CA ASP A 230 10.12 -25.39 49.72
C ASP A 230 9.35 -26.69 49.98
N TYR A 231 8.83 -27.27 48.90
CA TYR A 231 8.14 -28.55 48.93
C TYR A 231 8.60 -29.42 47.76
N LEU A 232 8.50 -30.74 47.95
CA LEU A 232 8.82 -31.71 46.91
C LEU A 232 7.61 -31.88 46.00
N ALA A 233 7.74 -31.47 44.74
CA ALA A 233 6.75 -31.72 43.72
C ALA A 233 7.18 -32.91 42.85
N SER A 234 6.31 -33.91 42.70
CA SER A 234 6.48 -34.98 41.72
C SER A 234 5.99 -34.49 40.37
N VAL A 235 6.87 -34.41 39.36
CA VAL A 235 6.48 -34.08 37.99
C VAL A 235 6.15 -35.39 37.27
N PRO A 236 4.90 -35.61 36.83
CA PRO A 236 4.56 -36.79 36.03
C PRO A 236 5.12 -36.59 34.61
N ASP A 237 6.25 -37.23 34.31
CA ASP A 237 6.77 -37.35 32.95
C ASP A 237 6.35 -38.71 32.38
N PRO A 238 5.63 -38.77 31.23
CA PRO A 238 5.26 -40.03 30.58
C PRO A 238 6.44 -40.93 30.18
N HIS A 239 7.64 -40.38 30.02
CA HIS A 239 8.81 -41.09 29.49
C HIS A 239 9.96 -41.28 30.49
N ALA A 240 9.84 -40.77 31.72
CA ALA A 240 10.88 -40.89 32.74
C ALA A 240 10.30 -41.34 34.10
N PRO A 241 11.09 -42.02 34.95
CA PRO A 241 10.68 -42.29 36.32
C PRO A 241 10.39 -40.96 37.05
N PRO A 242 9.41 -40.93 37.99
CA PRO A 242 8.97 -39.69 38.63
C PRO A 242 10.16 -39.02 39.32
N SER A 243 10.62 -37.91 38.75
CA SER A 243 11.69 -37.10 39.34
C SER A 243 11.06 -36.11 40.32
N GLN A 244 11.61 -36.06 41.53
CA GLN A 244 11.19 -35.09 42.54
C GLN A 244 12.00 -33.82 42.32
N ILE A 245 11.28 -32.72 42.06
CA ILE A 245 11.89 -31.40 41.88
C ILE A 245 11.50 -30.57 43.10
N TRP A 246 12.50 -29.94 43.73
CA TRP A 246 12.26 -28.93 44.75
C TRP A 246 11.59 -27.73 44.09
N LYS A 247 10.37 -27.44 44.52
CA LYS A 247 9.64 -26.23 44.13
C LYS A 247 9.39 -25.37 45.35
N SER A 248 9.35 -24.06 45.13
CA SER A 248 8.94 -23.12 46.16
C SER A 248 7.56 -22.57 45.82
N GLU A 249 6.74 -22.34 46.86
CA GLU A 249 5.40 -21.76 46.68
C GLU A 249 5.47 -20.40 45.95
N MET A 250 6.57 -19.67 46.15
CA MET A 250 6.87 -18.42 45.44
C MET A 250 7.00 -18.63 43.92
N LEU A 251 7.76 -19.64 43.49
CA LEU A 251 7.98 -19.92 42.07
C LEU A 251 6.66 -20.29 41.39
N ASP A 252 5.82 -21.09 42.02
CA ASP A 252 4.52 -21.46 41.43
C ASP A 252 3.57 -20.25 41.33
N LEU A 253 3.54 -19.39 42.34
CA LEU A 253 2.74 -18.16 42.30
C LEU A 253 3.23 -17.19 41.22
N SER A 254 4.55 -17.03 41.07
CA SER A 254 5.11 -16.20 39.99
C SER A 254 4.81 -16.77 38.60
N ALA A 255 4.87 -18.09 38.44
CA ALA A 255 4.49 -18.76 37.21
C ALA A 255 2.99 -18.57 36.92
N PHE A 256 2.14 -18.66 37.94
CA PHE A 256 0.70 -18.43 37.82
C PHE A 256 0.37 -16.97 37.47
N ILE A 257 1.07 -16.00 38.06
CA ILE A 257 0.95 -14.58 37.71
C ILE A 257 1.30 -14.37 36.23
N ARG A 258 2.42 -14.95 35.76
CA ARG A 258 2.80 -14.89 34.34
C ARG A 258 1.71 -15.47 33.44
N THR A 259 1.20 -16.65 33.76
CA THR A 259 0.10 -17.29 33.02
C THR A 259 -1.15 -16.41 33.01
N THR A 260 -1.52 -15.81 34.15
CA THR A 260 -2.69 -14.93 34.25
C THR A 260 -2.54 -13.70 33.36
N THR A 261 -1.37 -13.05 33.35
CA THR A 261 -1.09 -11.89 32.50
C THR A 261 -1.15 -12.25 31.02
N ILE A 262 -0.61 -13.40 30.61
CA ILE A 262 -0.68 -13.88 29.22
C ILE A 262 -2.14 -14.12 28.80
N ASN A 263 -2.94 -14.74 29.67
CA ASN A 263 -4.38 -14.94 29.43
C ASN A 263 -5.12 -13.60 29.28
N MET A 264 -4.82 -12.60 30.11
CA MET A 264 -5.39 -11.26 29.98
C MET A 264 -4.98 -10.59 28.68
N GLN A 265 -3.70 -10.71 28.29
CA GLN A 265 -3.19 -10.14 27.05
C GLN A 265 -3.87 -10.76 25.82
N HIS A 266 -4.09 -12.07 25.84
CA HIS A 266 -4.80 -12.77 24.78
C HIS A 266 -6.24 -12.26 24.63
N LEU A 267 -7.01 -12.17 25.73
CA LEU A 267 -8.37 -11.61 25.70
C LEU A 267 -8.40 -10.15 25.24
N LEU A 268 -7.41 -9.34 25.61
CA LEU A 268 -7.30 -7.96 25.14
C LEU A 268 -7.03 -7.91 23.64
N ASN A 269 -6.16 -8.77 23.14
CA ASN A 269 -5.86 -8.86 21.72
C ASN A 269 -7.10 -9.26 20.90
N GLU A 270 -7.95 -10.16 21.41
CA GLU A 270 -9.23 -10.48 20.76
C GLU A 270 -10.19 -9.28 20.67
N MET A 271 -10.09 -8.32 21.61
CA MET A 271 -10.94 -7.13 21.62
C MET A 271 -10.46 -6.02 20.67
N ARG A 272 -9.22 -6.08 20.16
CA ARG A 272 -8.64 -5.03 19.30
C ARG A 272 -9.43 -4.78 18.01
N PRO A 273 -9.89 -5.79 17.26
CA PRO A 273 -10.65 -5.54 16.04
C PRO A 273 -11.98 -4.84 16.31
N ALA A 274 -12.70 -5.26 17.37
CA ALA A 274 -13.95 -4.63 17.77
C ALA A 274 -13.73 -3.16 18.22
N GLN A 275 -12.64 -2.91 18.95
CA GLN A 275 -12.24 -1.56 19.34
C GLN A 275 -11.91 -0.68 18.12
N ALA A 276 -11.21 -1.22 17.11
CA ALA A 276 -10.88 -0.47 15.90
C ALA A 276 -12.13 -0.06 15.11
N VAL A 277 -13.13 -0.95 15.02
CA VAL A 277 -14.41 -0.65 14.37
C VAL A 277 -15.17 0.44 15.10
N GLU A 278 -15.24 0.38 16.44
CA GLU A 278 -15.91 1.43 17.21
C GLU A 278 -15.16 2.77 17.13
N GLY A 279 -13.82 2.76 17.15
CA GLY A 279 -13.01 3.97 16.92
C GLY A 279 -13.26 4.58 15.55
N LEU A 280 -13.37 3.77 14.49
CA LEU A 280 -13.72 4.23 13.15
C LEU A 280 -15.15 4.80 13.10
N ARG A 281 -16.10 4.15 13.76
CA ARG A 281 -17.49 4.62 13.86
C ARG A 281 -17.58 5.96 14.57
N GLU A 282 -16.81 6.17 15.64
CA GLU A 282 -16.73 7.44 16.36
C GLU A 282 -16.16 8.55 15.46
N LEU A 283 -15.03 8.28 14.79
CA LEU A 283 -14.41 9.22 13.85
C LEU A 283 -15.36 9.60 12.72
N MET A 284 -16.08 8.64 12.14
CA MET A 284 -17.06 8.92 11.08
C MET A 284 -18.24 9.77 11.57
N LYS A 285 -18.71 9.54 12.81
CA LYS A 285 -19.75 10.38 13.42
C LYS A 285 -19.25 11.81 13.61
N GLU A 286 -18.02 11.99 14.09
CA GLU A 286 -17.41 13.30 14.27
C GLU A 286 -17.29 14.06 12.93
N GLN A 287 -16.80 13.37 11.88
CA GLN A 287 -16.70 13.96 10.55
C GLN A 287 -18.07 14.39 9.99
N LEU A 288 -19.09 13.58 10.21
CA LEU A 288 -20.44 13.87 9.74
C LEU A 288 -21.05 15.06 10.49
N GLU A 289 -20.84 15.12 11.80
CA GLU A 289 -21.29 16.23 12.64
C GLU A 289 -20.59 17.54 12.26
N ARG A 290 -19.27 17.50 12.04
CA ARG A 290 -18.51 18.64 11.53
C ARG A 290 -19.06 19.15 10.20
N ARG A 291 -19.31 18.25 9.23
CA ARG A 291 -19.88 18.65 7.92
C ARG A 291 -21.29 19.24 8.05
N ARG A 292 -22.11 18.73 8.97
CA ARG A 292 -23.44 19.28 9.25
C ARG A 292 -23.33 20.69 9.82
N GLN A 293 -22.42 20.94 10.75
CA GLN A 293 -22.18 22.25 11.35
C GLN A 293 -21.64 23.24 10.32
N GLU A 294 -20.69 22.83 9.47
CA GLU A 294 -20.20 23.65 8.36
C GLU A 294 -21.33 24.01 7.38
N THR A 295 -22.19 23.04 7.03
CA THR A 295 -23.32 23.27 6.14
C THR A 295 -24.38 24.18 6.76
N SER A 296 -24.68 24.03 8.05
CA SER A 296 -25.64 24.90 8.74
C SER A 296 -25.12 26.32 8.86
N ALA A 297 -23.82 26.51 9.12
CA ALA A 297 -23.17 27.81 9.14
C ALA A 297 -23.21 28.50 7.76
N ILE A 298 -22.90 27.76 6.69
CA ILE A 298 -23.00 28.29 5.31
C ILE A 298 -24.44 28.69 5.01
N ARG A 299 -25.43 27.83 5.32
CA ARG A 299 -26.85 28.14 5.10
C ARG A 299 -27.27 29.40 5.86
N SER A 300 -26.87 29.55 7.12
CA SER A 300 -27.14 30.75 7.92
C SER A 300 -26.56 32.02 7.26
N LYS A 301 -25.32 31.96 6.79
CA LYS A 301 -24.68 33.09 6.08
C LYS A 301 -25.38 33.39 4.76
N CYS A 302 -25.75 32.38 3.97
CA CYS A 302 -26.52 32.58 2.75
C CYS A 302 -27.87 33.22 3.02
N THR A 303 -28.59 32.81 4.08
CA THR A 303 -29.87 33.43 4.46
C THR A 303 -29.70 34.90 4.85
N GLU A 304 -28.61 35.24 5.56
CA GLU A 304 -28.27 36.61 5.92
C GLU A 304 -27.96 37.46 4.67
N VAL A 305 -27.12 36.94 3.76
CA VAL A 305 -26.78 37.62 2.50
C VAL A 305 -28.03 37.84 1.64
N HIS A 306 -28.90 36.83 1.51
CA HIS A 306 -30.16 36.97 0.78
C HIS A 306 -31.09 38.00 1.41
N ALA A 307 -31.18 38.06 2.75
CA ALA A 307 -31.94 39.08 3.46
C ALA A 307 -31.38 40.49 3.20
N ASN A 308 -30.05 40.65 3.23
CA ASN A 308 -29.39 41.92 2.93
C ASN A 308 -29.62 42.37 1.48
N ILE A 309 -29.52 41.46 0.52
CA ILE A 309 -29.81 41.75 -0.91
C ILE A 309 -31.28 42.16 -1.08
N ALA A 310 -32.21 41.46 -0.43
CA ALA A 310 -33.63 41.81 -0.50
C ALA A 310 -33.89 43.22 0.09
N ALA A 311 -33.27 43.54 1.23
CA ALA A 311 -33.38 44.86 1.84
C ALA A 311 -32.80 45.97 0.93
N MET A 312 -31.61 45.76 0.34
CA MET A 312 -31.02 46.69 -0.63
C MET A 312 -31.88 46.86 -1.87
N ARG A 313 -32.49 45.78 -2.38
CA ARG A 313 -33.38 45.84 -3.54
C ARG A 313 -34.64 46.66 -3.25
N VAL A 314 -35.23 46.51 -2.07
CA VAL A 314 -36.37 47.33 -1.64
C VAL A 314 -35.96 48.80 -1.55
N ALA A 315 -34.79 49.10 -0.94
CA ALA A 315 -34.26 50.46 -0.87
C ALA A 315 -34.03 51.08 -2.26
N LEU A 316 -33.44 50.33 -3.21
CA LEU A 316 -33.26 50.81 -4.59
C LEU A 316 -34.60 51.02 -5.31
N SER A 317 -35.59 50.14 -5.12
CA SER A 317 -36.91 50.30 -5.73
C SER A 317 -37.70 51.49 -5.16
N SER A 318 -37.36 51.97 -3.97
CA SER A 318 -37.91 53.22 -3.43
C SER A 318 -37.20 54.48 -3.93
N GLU A 319 -36.06 54.36 -4.62
CA GLU A 319 -35.24 55.47 -5.12
C GLU A 319 -35.38 55.76 -6.63
N GLU A 320 -36.20 55.02 -7.41
CA GLU A 320 -36.52 55.41 -8.80
C GLU A 320 -37.76 56.34 -8.87
N PRO A 321 -37.60 57.67 -9.09
CA PRO A 321 -38.70 58.53 -9.50
C PRO A 321 -38.83 58.60 -11.03
N VAL A 322 -40.04 58.31 -11.51
CA VAL A 322 -40.75 58.93 -12.65
C VAL A 322 -39.90 59.89 -13.51
N ALA A 323 -39.28 59.37 -14.57
CA ALA A 323 -38.63 60.19 -15.60
C ALA A 323 -38.97 59.71 -17.01
N THR A 324 -40.26 59.57 -17.33
CA THR A 324 -40.73 59.55 -18.73
C THR A 324 -42.14 60.12 -18.86
N GLY A 325 -42.25 61.27 -19.54
CA GLY A 325 -43.48 61.66 -20.24
C GLY A 325 -44.19 62.93 -19.79
N ALA A 326 -43.62 64.11 -20.07
CA ALA A 326 -44.40 65.34 -20.18
C ALA A 326 -43.73 66.39 -21.10
N ILE A 327 -43.75 66.15 -22.42
CA ILE A 327 -43.62 67.21 -23.43
C ILE A 327 -44.60 66.93 -24.56
N THR A 328 -45.84 67.46 -24.48
CA THR A 328 -46.65 67.80 -25.66
C THR A 328 -47.57 69.01 -25.38
N SER A 329 -47.22 70.13 -26.03
CA SER A 329 -48.10 71.11 -26.70
C SER A 329 -49.34 71.70 -25.99
N LYS A 330 -49.29 73.02 -25.78
CA LYS A 330 -50.30 73.95 -26.30
C LYS A 330 -49.67 75.29 -26.66
#